data_AF-A0A432EFY3-F1
#
_entry.id   AF-A0A432EFY3-F1
#
_cell.length_a   1.000
_cell.length_b   1.000
_cell.length_c   1.000
_cell.angle_alpha   90.00
_cell.angle_beta   90.00
_cell.angle_gamma   90.00
#
_symmetry.space_group_name_H-M   'P 1'
#
loop_
_entity.id
_entity.type
_entity.pdbx_description
1 polymer ?
#
loop_
_entity_poly.entity_id
_entity_poly.type
_entity_poly.pdbx_seq_one_letter_code
_entity_poly.pdbx_strand_id
1 'polypeptide(L)'
;MRIDLIALKCYNFSLLFNKLITFLKLGDCKVYEKILNGEGEGIRAVLLDKLAKAFGIYESEFANQYVETLKNANFEVLELETQTRLVVGMGIPSFFENGITLHHTYGIPYIPASSVKGLLRFTYLVGCLDVFPLEVSNLSLPKPFRWKNEDLEPEEVFKTLSAVDTILINSKDYDDFTKSLDSDKPLNLKGSKTLKDLLEISNREILENFYTTYVELFGNLYQKGKVIYADAIATKFKFAVDIMNPHFTEYYQSSQNQRKNKEGIYLIADIHNPTPIPFLAVEKDSKFVFVYKPPKDFRNKHLLKDLLKNGLLLFGIGSKRRKGYGYFKPLQLG
;
A
#
# COMPACT_ATOMS: atom_id res chain seq x y z
N MET A 1 23.76 -21.52 -17.46
CA MET A 1 24.26 -20.17 -17.08
C MET A 1 24.56 -20.16 -15.58
N ARG A 2 25.82 -20.17 -15.13
CA ARG A 2 26.19 -20.07 -13.69
C ARG A 2 26.29 -18.58 -13.35
N ILE A 3 25.71 -18.12 -12.25
CA ILE A 3 25.90 -16.73 -11.77
C ILE A 3 26.65 -16.85 -10.46
N ASP A 4 27.85 -16.29 -10.41
CA ASP A 4 28.69 -16.30 -9.22
C ASP A 4 28.19 -15.24 -8.23
N LEU A 5 27.03 -15.49 -7.62
CA LEU A 5 26.54 -14.72 -6.47
C LEU A 5 27.51 -14.83 -5.28
N ILE A 6 28.24 -15.95 -5.20
CA ILE A 6 29.28 -16.24 -4.20
C ILE A 6 30.45 -15.25 -4.28
N ALA A 7 30.76 -14.72 -5.48
CA ALA A 7 31.90 -13.81 -5.66
C ALA A 7 31.70 -12.44 -5.00
N LEU A 8 30.45 -12.05 -4.69
CA LEU A 8 30.19 -10.68 -4.22
C LEU A 8 30.28 -10.45 -2.72
N LYS A 9 30.24 -11.50 -1.87
CA LYS A 9 30.20 -11.34 -0.40
C LYS A 9 29.32 -10.15 0.04
N CYS A 10 28.21 -9.90 -0.67
CA CYS A 10 27.44 -8.68 -0.49
C CYS A 10 26.32 -8.97 0.50
N TYR A 11 26.52 -8.54 1.75
CA TYR A 11 25.58 -8.75 2.84
C TYR A 11 24.36 -7.81 2.77
N ASN A 12 24.35 -6.84 1.86
CA ASN A 12 23.24 -5.89 1.70
C ASN A 12 22.52 -6.12 0.36
N PHE A 13 21.32 -6.69 0.45
CA PHE A 13 20.48 -6.99 -0.71
C PHE A 13 20.09 -5.73 -1.51
N SER A 14 19.83 -4.60 -0.83
CA SER A 14 19.49 -3.33 -1.50
C SER A 14 20.63 -2.82 -2.37
N LEU A 15 21.88 -2.91 -1.90
CA LEU A 15 23.06 -2.52 -2.67
C LEU A 15 23.23 -3.44 -3.89
N LEU A 16 23.12 -4.75 -3.68
CA LEU A 16 23.19 -5.73 -4.76
C LEU A 16 22.13 -5.48 -5.83
N PHE A 17 20.87 -5.38 -5.41
CA PHE A 17 19.71 -5.24 -6.28
C PHE A 17 19.70 -3.92 -7.06
N ASN A 18 20.00 -2.80 -6.39
CA ASN A 18 19.87 -1.47 -7.00
C ASN A 18 21.13 -0.99 -7.75
N LYS A 19 22.33 -1.49 -7.40
CA LYS A 19 23.60 -0.93 -7.90
C LYS A 19 24.55 -1.95 -8.51
N LEU A 20 24.72 -3.12 -7.89
CA LEU A 20 25.77 -4.06 -8.30
C LEU A 20 25.31 -5.08 -9.34
N ILE A 21 23.99 -5.22 -9.55
CA ILE A 21 23.44 -6.27 -10.41
C ILE A 21 23.91 -6.19 -11.87
N THR A 22 24.12 -4.98 -12.39
CA THR A 22 24.61 -4.73 -13.74
C THR A 22 26.06 -5.17 -13.94
N PHE A 23 26.84 -5.25 -12.85
CA PHE A 23 28.26 -5.60 -12.87
C PHE A 23 28.51 -7.10 -12.66
N LEU A 24 27.46 -7.90 -12.41
CA LEU A 24 27.58 -9.35 -12.31
C LEU A 24 28.10 -9.94 -13.62
N LYS A 25 28.92 -10.99 -13.52
CA LYS A 25 29.32 -11.80 -14.66
C LYS A 25 28.33 -12.93 -14.92
N LEU A 26 28.02 -13.11 -16.19
CA LEU A 26 27.19 -14.17 -16.76
C LEU A 26 28.03 -14.95 -17.77
N GLY A 27 28.80 -15.93 -17.29
CA GLY A 27 29.90 -16.50 -18.07
C GLY A 27 31.05 -15.50 -18.16
N ASP A 28 31.54 -15.23 -19.36
CA ASP A 28 32.67 -14.32 -19.59
C ASP A 28 32.27 -12.84 -19.73
N CYS A 29 30.97 -12.57 -19.96
CA CYS A 29 30.44 -11.22 -20.16
C CYS A 29 29.79 -10.65 -18.91
N LYS A 30 29.79 -9.33 -18.76
CA LYS A 30 29.00 -8.66 -17.71
C LYS A 30 27.54 -8.53 -18.12
N VAL A 31 26.64 -8.48 -17.13
CA VAL A 31 25.20 -8.32 -17.34
C VAL A 31 24.86 -7.11 -18.22
N TYR A 32 25.47 -5.94 -17.98
CA TYR A 32 25.18 -4.75 -18.79
C TYR A 32 25.58 -4.91 -20.26
N GLU A 33 26.65 -5.67 -20.57
CA GLU A 33 27.14 -5.87 -21.94
C GLU A 33 26.12 -6.66 -22.77
N LYS A 34 25.52 -7.70 -22.16
CA LYS A 34 24.47 -8.49 -22.82
C LYS A 34 23.18 -7.69 -23.07
N ILE A 35 22.88 -6.70 -22.23
CA ILE A 35 21.70 -5.83 -22.40
C ILE A 35 21.90 -4.85 -23.54
N LEU A 36 23.09 -4.26 -23.66
CA LEU A 36 23.43 -3.40 -24.80
C LEU A 36 23.30 -4.16 -26.13
N ASN A 37 23.49 -5.48 -26.11
CA ASN A 37 23.33 -6.37 -27.26
C ASN A 37 21.88 -6.84 -27.51
N GLY A 38 20.89 -6.35 -26.75
CA GLY A 38 19.48 -6.68 -26.96
C GLY A 38 18.99 -7.99 -26.28
N GLU A 39 19.82 -8.66 -25.48
CA GLU A 39 19.44 -9.91 -24.78
C GLU A 39 18.75 -9.67 -23.42
N GLY A 40 18.21 -8.47 -23.17
CA GLY A 40 17.87 -7.99 -21.83
C GLY A 40 16.70 -8.70 -21.12
N GLU A 41 15.63 -9.05 -21.84
CA GLU A 41 14.39 -9.57 -21.23
C GLU A 41 14.60 -10.95 -20.57
N GLY A 42 15.14 -11.92 -21.30
CA GLY A 42 15.40 -13.26 -20.78
C GLY A 42 16.42 -13.27 -19.63
N ILE A 43 17.39 -12.34 -19.66
CA ILE A 43 18.42 -12.22 -18.63
C ILE A 43 17.84 -11.70 -17.31
N ARG A 44 16.92 -10.72 -17.35
CA ARG A 44 16.29 -10.14 -16.16
C ARG A 44 15.52 -11.19 -15.35
N ALA A 45 14.71 -12.01 -16.03
CA ALA A 45 13.93 -13.07 -15.37
C ALA A 45 14.84 -14.08 -14.67
N VAL A 46 15.88 -14.55 -15.37
CA VAL A 46 16.85 -15.52 -14.82
C VAL A 46 17.65 -14.93 -13.67
N LEU A 47 18.02 -13.65 -13.74
CA LEU A 47 18.72 -12.95 -12.66
C LEU A 47 17.85 -12.82 -11.42
N LEU A 48 16.60 -12.36 -11.56
CA LEU A 48 15.66 -12.23 -10.43
C LEU A 48 15.46 -13.57 -9.72
N ASP A 49 15.21 -14.64 -10.49
CA ASP A 49 14.96 -15.98 -9.93
C ASP A 49 16.16 -16.46 -9.11
N LYS A 50 17.38 -16.25 -9.63
CA LYS A 50 18.60 -16.62 -8.92
C LYS A 50 18.87 -15.77 -7.69
N LEU A 51 18.60 -14.47 -7.75
CA LEU A 51 18.72 -13.59 -6.59
C LEU A 51 17.77 -14.02 -5.47
N ALA A 52 16.50 -14.26 -5.80
CA ALA A 52 15.49 -14.68 -4.84
C ALA A 52 15.86 -16.03 -4.20
N LYS A 53 16.34 -17.00 -5.02
CA LYS A 53 16.78 -18.32 -4.53
C LYS A 53 18.04 -18.23 -3.66
N ALA A 54 19.03 -17.41 -4.03
CA ALA A 54 20.27 -17.29 -3.29
C ALA A 54 20.09 -16.58 -1.94
N PHE A 55 19.15 -15.62 -1.86
CA PHE A 55 18.87 -14.94 -0.60
C PHE A 55 18.10 -15.83 0.38
N GLY A 56 17.23 -16.72 -0.13
CA GLY A 56 16.51 -17.70 0.69
C GLY A 56 15.55 -17.03 1.69
N ILE A 57 15.32 -17.72 2.81
CA ILE A 57 14.59 -17.16 3.96
C ILE A 57 15.58 -16.35 4.78
N TYR A 58 15.23 -15.10 5.07
CA TYR A 58 16.03 -14.19 5.87
C TYR A 58 15.29 -13.79 7.13
N GLU A 59 15.97 -13.90 8.27
CA GLU A 59 15.52 -13.38 9.57
C GLU A 59 16.40 -12.20 9.95
N SER A 60 15.77 -11.05 10.23
CA SER A 60 16.48 -9.79 10.44
C SER A 60 16.79 -9.57 11.92
N GLU A 61 18.06 -9.77 12.30
CA GLU A 61 18.55 -9.41 13.64
C GLU A 61 18.34 -7.92 13.94
N PHE A 62 18.61 -7.06 12.95
CA PHE A 62 18.34 -5.63 13.05
C PHE A 62 16.87 -5.34 13.35
N ALA A 63 15.94 -5.97 12.63
CA ALA A 63 14.51 -5.73 12.85
C ALA A 63 14.10 -6.13 14.27
N ASN A 64 14.61 -7.25 14.78
CA ASN A 64 14.33 -7.70 16.15
C ASN A 64 14.86 -6.67 17.18
N GLN A 65 16.09 -6.19 17.04
CA GLN A 65 16.67 -5.16 17.92
C GLN A 65 15.93 -3.81 17.82
N TYR A 66 15.54 -3.43 16.61
CA TYR A 66 14.77 -2.21 16.35
C TYR A 66 13.40 -2.27 17.03
N VAL A 67 12.73 -3.41 16.96
CA VAL A 67 11.44 -3.63 17.63
C VAL A 67 11.56 -3.50 19.15
N GLU A 68 12.57 -4.11 19.76
CA GLU A 68 12.81 -3.97 21.21
C GLU A 68 13.13 -2.52 21.61
N THR A 69 13.91 -1.81 20.80
CA THR A 69 14.19 -0.38 21.02
C THR A 69 12.91 0.46 20.99
N LEU A 70 12.01 0.19 20.03
CA LEU A 70 10.75 0.90 19.91
C LEU A 70 9.78 0.59 21.06
N LYS A 71 9.70 -0.67 21.51
CA LYS A 71 8.95 -1.03 22.72
C LYS A 71 9.44 -0.25 23.93
N ASN A 72 10.76 -0.18 24.15
CA ASN A 72 11.37 0.60 25.22
C ASN A 72 11.08 2.12 25.12
N ALA A 73 10.85 2.62 23.90
CA ALA A 73 10.43 4.00 23.64
C ALA A 73 8.90 4.22 23.74
N ASN A 74 8.15 3.25 24.28
CA ASN A 74 6.69 3.24 24.43
C ASN A 74 5.93 3.31 23.09
N PHE A 75 6.45 2.63 22.06
CA PHE A 75 5.67 2.36 20.86
C PHE A 75 4.90 1.05 21.01
N GLU A 76 3.69 1.03 20.45
CA GLU A 76 2.90 -0.18 20.27
C GLU A 76 3.40 -0.94 19.04
N VAL A 77 3.49 -2.25 19.19
CA VAL A 77 4.08 -3.15 18.19
C VAL A 77 3.08 -4.25 17.87
N LEU A 78 2.73 -4.38 16.60
CA LEU A 78 1.87 -5.45 16.11
C LEU A 78 2.59 -6.26 15.03
N GLU A 79 2.86 -7.52 15.33
CA GLU A 79 3.40 -8.47 14.36
C GLU A 79 2.26 -9.18 13.61
N LEU A 80 2.37 -9.22 12.28
CA LEU A 80 1.43 -9.85 11.37
C LEU A 80 2.17 -10.60 10.26
N GLU A 81 1.47 -11.51 9.61
CA GLU A 81 2.03 -12.36 8.55
C GLU A 81 1.36 -12.08 7.21
N THR A 82 2.14 -12.05 6.13
CA THR A 82 1.60 -11.92 4.78
C THR A 82 0.76 -13.15 4.43
N GLN A 83 -0.53 -12.95 4.19
CA GLN A 83 -1.42 -14.02 3.71
C GLN A 83 -1.19 -14.31 2.23
N THR A 84 -0.92 -13.26 1.46
CA THR A 84 -0.59 -13.34 0.03
C THR A 84 0.74 -12.66 -0.24
N ARG A 85 1.27 -12.81 -1.46
CA ARG A 85 2.49 -12.10 -1.86
C ARG A 85 2.30 -10.59 -1.68
N LEU A 86 3.33 -9.93 -1.20
CA LEU A 86 3.33 -8.48 -0.99
C LEU A 86 4.27 -7.82 -2.00
N VAL A 87 3.77 -6.77 -2.66
CA VAL A 87 4.56 -5.93 -3.56
C VAL A 87 4.49 -4.49 -3.06
N VAL A 88 5.63 -3.94 -2.67
CA VAL A 88 5.75 -2.54 -2.23
C VAL A 88 6.81 -1.87 -3.11
N GLY A 89 6.54 -0.64 -3.55
CA GLY A 89 7.47 0.08 -4.41
C GLY A 89 7.45 -0.33 -5.87
N MET A 90 6.38 -0.98 -6.33
CA MET A 90 6.18 -1.21 -7.76
C MET A 90 6.09 0.13 -8.49
N GLY A 91 6.85 0.29 -9.57
CA GLY A 91 7.01 1.56 -10.28
C GLY A 91 8.25 2.37 -9.86
N ILE A 92 8.96 1.98 -8.80
CA ILE A 92 10.32 2.50 -8.57
C ILE A 92 11.20 2.05 -9.73
N PRO A 93 11.87 2.97 -10.44
CA PRO A 93 12.77 2.60 -11.54
C PRO A 93 13.87 1.68 -11.04
N SER A 94 14.02 0.54 -11.69
CA SER A 94 15.09 -0.41 -11.39
C SER A 94 15.62 -1.03 -12.67
N PHE A 95 16.75 -1.73 -12.54
CA PHE A 95 17.30 -2.56 -13.60
C PHE A 95 16.28 -3.57 -14.18
N PHE A 96 15.35 -4.02 -13.34
CA PHE A 96 14.30 -4.99 -13.67
C PHE A 96 12.98 -4.33 -14.08
N GLU A 97 12.99 -3.04 -14.43
CA GLU A 97 11.82 -2.18 -14.72
C GLU A 97 10.96 -1.87 -13.51
N ASN A 98 10.69 -2.87 -12.67
CA ASN A 98 9.98 -2.72 -11.41
C ASN A 98 10.94 -2.92 -10.23
N GLY A 99 11.04 -1.90 -9.38
CA GLY A 99 11.73 -1.99 -8.10
C GLY A 99 10.87 -2.61 -7.00
N ILE A 100 11.50 -2.76 -5.84
CA ILE A 100 10.86 -3.10 -4.57
C ILE A 100 11.37 -2.13 -3.50
N THR A 101 10.53 -1.76 -2.54
CA THR A 101 10.93 -0.93 -1.42
C THR A 101 11.79 -1.72 -0.43
N LEU A 102 13.06 -1.35 -0.33
CA LEU A 102 14.05 -1.97 0.54
C LEU A 102 14.72 -0.91 1.41
N HIS A 103 14.97 -1.23 2.67
CA HIS A 103 15.71 -0.36 3.56
C HIS A 103 17.16 -0.25 3.05
N HIS A 104 17.62 0.96 2.78
CA HIS A 104 18.91 1.18 2.10
C HIS A 104 20.10 0.54 2.83
N THR A 105 20.14 0.64 4.16
CA THR A 105 21.23 0.12 5.00
C THR A 105 21.18 -1.39 5.27
N TYR A 106 19.98 -1.97 5.39
CA TYR A 106 19.81 -3.36 5.86
C TYR A 106 19.30 -4.30 4.78
N GLY A 107 18.90 -3.79 3.61
CA GLY A 107 18.39 -4.60 2.52
C GLY A 107 17.06 -5.31 2.80
N ILE A 108 16.37 -4.97 3.88
CA ILE A 108 15.10 -5.59 4.27
C ILE A 108 13.91 -4.89 3.60
N PRO A 109 12.88 -5.63 3.16
CA PRO A 109 11.62 -5.03 2.74
C PRO A 109 10.98 -4.25 3.87
N TYR A 110 10.40 -3.10 3.53
CA TYR A 110 9.58 -2.32 4.46
C TYR A 110 8.38 -1.71 3.74
N ILE A 111 7.34 -1.43 4.51
CA ILE A 111 6.17 -0.68 4.07
C ILE A 111 6.26 0.73 4.66
N PRO A 112 6.25 1.78 3.83
CA PRO A 112 6.33 3.16 4.32
C PRO A 112 5.22 3.50 5.31
N ALA A 113 5.54 4.26 6.35
CA ALA A 113 4.62 4.76 7.35
C ALA A 113 3.43 5.53 6.73
N SER A 114 3.68 6.23 5.62
CA SER A 114 2.65 6.94 4.85
C SER A 114 1.62 5.98 4.24
N SER A 115 2.04 4.81 3.78
CA SER A 115 1.15 3.76 3.26
C SER A 115 0.32 3.15 4.37
N VAL A 116 0.95 2.90 5.53
CA VAL A 116 0.26 2.39 6.73
C VAL A 116 -0.78 3.41 7.19
N LYS A 117 -0.41 4.68 7.36
CA LYS A 117 -1.32 5.77 7.73
C LYS A 117 -2.48 5.91 6.74
N GLY A 118 -2.20 5.84 5.43
CA GLY A 118 -3.23 5.88 4.39
C GLY A 118 -4.22 4.73 4.47
N LEU A 119 -3.76 3.51 4.75
CA LEU A 119 -4.63 2.36 4.95
C LEU A 119 -5.53 2.51 6.19
N LEU A 120 -4.95 2.94 7.32
CA LEU A 120 -5.72 3.19 8.55
C LEU A 120 -6.79 4.25 8.33
N ARG A 121 -6.44 5.35 7.63
CA ARG A 121 -7.39 6.42 7.29
C ARG A 121 -8.52 5.92 6.41
N PHE A 122 -8.22 5.15 5.37
CA PHE A 122 -9.24 4.54 4.52
C PHE A 122 -10.15 3.60 5.33
N THR A 123 -9.56 2.75 6.16
CA THR A 123 -10.30 1.79 7.01
C THR A 123 -11.21 2.51 8.00
N TYR A 124 -10.74 3.60 8.60
CA TYR A 124 -11.53 4.44 9.50
C TYR A 124 -12.76 5.02 8.80
N LEU A 125 -12.57 5.59 7.60
CA LEU A 125 -13.68 6.16 6.83
C LEU A 125 -14.69 5.11 6.40
N VAL A 126 -14.24 3.98 5.87
CA VAL A 126 -15.14 2.88 5.46
C VAL A 126 -15.95 2.38 6.67
N GLY A 127 -15.32 2.24 7.84
CA GLY A 127 -16.00 1.81 9.06
C GLY A 127 -16.99 2.83 9.63
N CYS A 128 -16.66 4.13 9.60
CA CYS A 128 -17.54 5.19 10.12
C CYS A 128 -18.71 5.52 9.17
N LEU A 129 -18.53 5.30 7.86
CA LEU A 129 -19.58 5.44 6.85
C LEU A 129 -20.37 4.13 6.64
N ASP A 130 -20.06 3.06 7.37
CA ASP A 130 -20.80 1.78 7.30
C ASP A 130 -20.91 1.19 5.88
N VAL A 131 -19.86 1.36 5.07
CA VAL A 131 -19.86 1.03 3.63
C VAL A 131 -19.77 -0.47 3.34
N PHE A 132 -19.23 -1.24 4.28
CA PHE A 132 -19.19 -2.69 4.19
C PHE A 132 -19.71 -3.25 5.52
N PRO A 133 -20.25 -4.48 5.53
CA PRO A 133 -20.39 -5.29 6.73
C PRO A 133 -18.99 -5.76 7.15
N LEU A 134 -18.13 -4.78 7.41
CA LEU A 134 -17.06 -4.91 8.35
C LEU A 134 -17.71 -5.49 9.61
N GLU A 135 -17.35 -6.71 10.01
CA GLU A 135 -17.54 -7.22 11.39
C GLU A 135 -16.69 -6.39 12.39
N VAL A 136 -16.66 -5.08 12.18
CA VAL A 136 -16.19 -4.04 13.07
C VAL A 136 -17.29 -3.76 14.10
N SER A 137 -18.23 -4.70 14.30
CA SER A 137 -19.27 -4.69 15.33
C SER A 137 -18.71 -4.54 16.75
N ASN A 138 -17.41 -4.79 16.94
CA ASN A 138 -16.71 -4.60 18.20
C ASN A 138 -15.79 -3.36 18.25
N LEU A 139 -15.65 -2.58 17.17
CA LEU A 139 -14.93 -1.30 17.28
C LEU A 139 -15.90 -0.21 17.71
N SER A 140 -15.52 0.54 18.73
CA SER A 140 -16.19 1.78 19.16
C SER A 140 -15.95 2.93 18.17
N LEU A 141 -16.25 2.71 16.88
CA LEU A 141 -16.16 3.75 15.86
C LEU A 141 -17.40 4.65 15.93
N PRO A 142 -17.24 5.98 15.85
CA PRO A 142 -18.37 6.87 15.67
C PRO A 142 -18.94 6.65 14.26
N LYS A 143 -20.20 6.22 14.17
CA LYS A 143 -20.95 6.08 12.92
C LYS A 143 -21.94 7.23 12.76
N PRO A 144 -21.50 8.42 12.30
CA PRO A 144 -22.38 9.59 12.26
C PRO A 144 -23.31 9.61 11.06
N PHE A 145 -23.10 8.76 10.05
CA PHE A 145 -23.85 8.80 8.80
C PHE A 145 -24.74 7.57 8.63
N ARG A 146 -25.91 7.77 8.02
CA ARG A 146 -26.75 6.74 7.43
C ARG A 146 -26.87 6.99 5.94
N TRP A 147 -26.79 5.93 5.15
CA TRP A 147 -27.05 6.04 3.72
C TRP A 147 -28.55 6.18 3.47
N LYS A 148 -28.94 7.13 2.63
CA LYS A 148 -30.35 7.36 2.28
C LYS A 148 -30.91 6.33 1.30
N ASN A 149 -30.03 5.62 0.59
CA ASN A 149 -30.38 4.55 -0.33
C ASN A 149 -29.45 3.36 -0.06
N GLU A 150 -30.00 2.15 -0.15
CA GLU A 150 -29.25 0.89 -0.03
C GLU A 150 -28.67 0.45 -1.39
N ASP A 151 -29.35 0.80 -2.49
CA ASP A 151 -28.91 0.51 -3.86
C ASP A 151 -27.96 1.59 -4.38
N LEU A 152 -26.71 1.54 -3.93
CA LEU A 152 -25.64 2.46 -4.32
C LEU A 152 -24.63 1.80 -5.26
N GLU A 153 -24.29 2.50 -6.33
CA GLU A 153 -23.22 2.05 -7.21
C GLU A 153 -21.86 2.18 -6.51
N PRO A 154 -20.90 1.25 -6.73
CA PRO A 154 -19.57 1.34 -6.13
C PRO A 154 -18.87 2.69 -6.38
N GLU A 155 -19.09 3.28 -7.56
CA GLU A 155 -18.55 4.60 -7.90
C GLU A 155 -19.09 5.71 -6.99
N GLU A 156 -20.37 5.65 -6.60
CA GLU A 156 -21.00 6.61 -5.68
C GLU A 156 -20.37 6.50 -4.29
N VAL A 157 -20.22 5.28 -3.79
CA VAL A 157 -19.57 4.99 -2.52
C VAL A 157 -18.14 5.55 -2.49
N PHE A 158 -17.33 5.25 -3.51
CA PHE A 158 -15.94 5.72 -3.57
C PHE A 158 -15.83 7.24 -3.66
N LYS A 159 -16.70 7.91 -4.43
CA LYS A 159 -16.69 9.38 -4.53
C LYS A 159 -17.16 10.03 -3.23
N THR A 160 -18.14 9.46 -2.54
CA THR A 160 -18.56 9.93 -1.21
C THR A 160 -17.43 9.82 -0.20
N LEU A 161 -16.77 8.66 -0.12
CA LEU A 161 -15.59 8.48 0.74
C LEU A 161 -14.50 9.52 0.43
N SER A 162 -14.17 9.70 -0.85
CA SER A 162 -13.16 10.68 -1.28
C SER A 162 -13.56 12.12 -0.95
N ALA A 163 -14.84 12.47 -1.05
CA ALA A 163 -15.33 13.81 -0.76
C ALA A 163 -15.31 14.11 0.74
N VAL A 164 -15.81 13.19 1.58
CA VAL A 164 -15.75 13.32 3.05
C VAL A 164 -14.29 13.44 3.51
N ASP A 165 -13.40 12.62 2.94
CA ASP A 165 -11.97 12.67 3.26
C ASP A 165 -11.32 14.00 2.85
N THR A 166 -11.70 14.53 1.70
CA THR A 166 -11.23 15.84 1.22
C THR A 166 -11.71 16.96 2.14
N ILE A 167 -12.98 16.92 2.57
CA ILE A 167 -13.53 17.90 3.51
C ILE A 167 -12.75 17.84 4.83
N LEU A 168 -12.56 16.64 5.41
CA LEU A 168 -11.80 16.46 6.66
C LEU A 168 -10.37 17.03 6.61
N ILE A 169 -9.66 16.88 5.49
CA ILE A 169 -8.33 17.46 5.30
C ILE A 169 -8.37 18.99 5.27
N ASN A 170 -9.37 19.56 4.60
CA ASN A 170 -9.44 20.98 4.28
C ASN A 170 -10.22 21.80 5.30
N SER A 171 -10.88 21.17 6.28
CA SER A 171 -11.63 21.87 7.31
C SER A 171 -10.73 22.34 8.45
N LYS A 172 -10.82 23.63 8.78
CA LYS A 172 -10.04 24.24 9.86
C LYS A 172 -10.42 23.74 11.26
N ASP A 173 -11.73 23.64 11.48
CA ASP A 173 -12.37 23.25 12.73
C ASP A 173 -13.67 22.48 12.44
N TYR A 174 -14.38 22.09 13.50
CA TYR A 174 -15.62 21.32 13.39
C TYR A 174 -16.75 22.13 12.72
N ASP A 175 -16.83 23.44 12.95
CA ASP A 175 -17.85 24.29 12.35
C ASP A 175 -17.64 24.43 10.83
N ASP A 176 -16.39 24.56 10.39
CA ASP A 176 -16.02 24.57 8.97
C ASP A 176 -16.27 23.21 8.30
N PHE A 177 -16.03 22.12 9.03
CA PHE A 177 -16.35 20.75 8.60
C PHE A 177 -17.85 20.56 8.35
N THR A 178 -18.70 20.94 9.31
CA THR A 178 -20.15 20.82 9.17
C THR A 178 -20.70 21.68 8.03
N LYS A 179 -20.23 22.93 7.89
CA LYS A 179 -20.59 23.80 6.76
C LYS A 179 -20.22 23.21 5.41
N SER A 180 -19.06 22.58 5.32
CA SER A 180 -18.55 21.97 4.08
C SER A 180 -19.32 20.69 3.71
N LEU A 181 -19.67 19.87 4.71
CA LEU A 181 -20.59 18.73 4.52
C LEU A 181 -21.97 19.19 4.04
N ASP A 182 -22.44 20.32 4.58
CA ASP A 182 -23.71 20.94 4.21
C ASP A 182 -23.63 21.79 2.92
N SER A 183 -22.53 21.73 2.17
CA SER A 183 -22.45 22.43 0.89
C SER A 183 -23.23 21.69 -0.20
N ASP A 184 -23.94 22.43 -1.06
CA ASP A 184 -24.65 21.86 -2.22
C ASP A 184 -23.69 21.63 -3.41
N LYS A 185 -22.40 21.43 -3.11
CA LYS A 185 -21.39 21.19 -4.14
C LYS A 185 -21.63 19.78 -4.71
N PRO A 186 -21.87 19.65 -6.02
CA PRO A 186 -22.10 18.35 -6.62
C PRO A 186 -20.83 17.51 -6.50
N LEU A 187 -21.01 16.26 -6.13
CA LEU A 187 -20.02 15.23 -6.40
C LEU A 187 -19.98 15.13 -7.93
N ASN A 188 -18.80 15.02 -8.54
CA ASN A 188 -18.64 14.82 -9.98
C ASN A 188 -19.17 13.42 -10.42
N LEU A 189 -20.44 13.13 -10.15
CA LEU A 189 -21.21 11.92 -10.39
C LEU A 189 -22.17 12.16 -11.55
N LYS A 190 -22.61 11.07 -12.20
CA LYS A 190 -23.71 11.14 -13.17
C LYS A 190 -24.96 11.63 -12.42
N GLY A 191 -25.49 12.79 -12.80
CA GLY A 191 -26.69 13.38 -12.20
C GLY A 191 -26.47 14.45 -11.11
N SER A 192 -25.24 14.95 -10.90
CA SER A 192 -24.94 16.08 -9.99
C SER A 192 -25.36 15.89 -8.52
N LYS A 193 -25.43 14.64 -8.04
CA LYS A 193 -25.74 14.33 -6.62
C LYS A 193 -24.76 15.00 -5.67
N THR A 194 -25.25 15.48 -4.54
CA THR A 194 -24.47 16.07 -3.44
C THR A 194 -24.26 15.05 -2.30
N LEU A 195 -23.44 15.39 -1.31
CA LEU A 195 -23.29 14.55 -0.12
C LEU A 195 -24.61 14.43 0.67
N LYS A 196 -25.41 15.50 0.72
CA LYS A 196 -26.72 15.49 1.38
C LYS A 196 -27.72 14.56 0.72
N ASP A 197 -27.58 14.34 -0.58
CA ASP A 197 -28.48 13.41 -1.30
C ASP A 197 -28.17 11.95 -0.96
N LEU A 198 -26.94 11.67 -0.52
CA LEU A 198 -26.46 10.31 -0.25
C LEU A 198 -26.43 9.97 1.24
N LEU A 199 -26.09 10.94 2.09
CA LEU A 199 -25.87 10.74 3.53
C LEU A 199 -26.87 11.54 4.37
N GLU A 200 -27.32 10.92 5.45
CA GLU A 200 -28.05 11.54 6.54
C GLU A 200 -27.19 11.54 7.81
N ILE A 201 -27.11 12.68 8.50
CA ILE A 201 -26.37 12.79 9.77
C ILE A 201 -27.28 12.31 10.91
N SER A 202 -26.82 11.31 11.65
CA SER A 202 -27.58 10.66 12.72
C SER A 202 -27.66 11.50 13.99
N ASN A 203 -26.52 12.03 14.46
CA ASN A 203 -26.42 12.83 15.68
C ASN A 203 -25.18 13.75 15.62
N ARG A 204 -25.33 15.02 16.04
CA ARG A 204 -24.24 15.99 16.12
C ARG A 204 -23.10 15.56 17.05
N GLU A 205 -23.40 14.93 18.19
CA GLU A 205 -22.37 14.48 19.15
C GLU A 205 -21.49 13.38 18.53
N ILE A 206 -22.10 12.44 17.80
CA ILE A 206 -21.37 11.37 17.11
C ILE A 206 -20.55 11.94 15.95
N LEU A 207 -21.08 12.94 15.24
CA LEU A 207 -20.37 13.63 14.16
C LEU A 207 -19.14 14.39 14.67
N GLU A 208 -19.27 15.07 15.81
CA GLU A 208 -18.14 15.73 16.48
C GLU A 208 -17.09 14.71 16.94
N ASN A 209 -17.52 13.58 17.52
CA ASN A 209 -16.62 12.49 17.87
C ASN A 209 -15.89 11.91 16.64
N PHE A 210 -16.58 11.78 15.51
CA PHE A 210 -15.99 11.36 14.23
C PHE A 210 -14.91 12.32 13.73
N TYR A 211 -15.22 13.63 13.72
CA TYR A 211 -14.27 14.67 13.30
C TYR A 211 -13.05 14.72 14.23
N THR A 212 -13.28 14.81 15.53
CA THR A 212 -12.20 14.92 16.52
C THR A 212 -11.30 13.69 16.51
N THR A 213 -11.87 12.48 16.48
CA THR A 213 -11.10 11.22 16.38
C THR A 213 -10.27 11.18 15.10
N TYR A 214 -10.82 11.60 13.96
CA TYR A 214 -10.06 11.67 12.70
C TYR A 214 -8.85 12.59 12.82
N VAL A 215 -9.04 13.81 13.34
CA VAL A 215 -7.97 14.80 13.47
C VAL A 215 -6.91 14.34 14.46
N GLU A 216 -7.30 13.69 15.57
CA GLU A 216 -6.34 13.10 16.50
C GLU A 216 -5.52 11.98 15.86
N LEU A 217 -6.15 11.12 15.05
CA LEU A 217 -5.49 9.99 14.40
C LEU A 217 -4.56 10.41 13.26
N PHE A 218 -5.01 11.32 12.40
CA PHE A 218 -4.38 11.59 11.11
C PHE A 218 -3.91 13.04 10.96
N GLY A 219 -4.52 13.98 11.67
CA GLY A 219 -4.37 15.41 11.42
C GLY A 219 -5.04 15.86 10.11
N ASN A 220 -4.99 17.16 9.87
CA ASN A 220 -5.46 17.82 8.66
C ASN A 220 -4.48 18.94 8.28
N LEU A 221 -4.86 19.86 7.37
CA LEU A 221 -3.97 20.95 6.96
C LEU A 221 -3.69 21.98 8.07
N TYR A 222 -4.52 22.03 9.12
CA TYR A 222 -4.45 23.04 10.18
C TYR A 222 -4.00 22.47 11.53
N GLN A 223 -4.18 21.17 11.74
CA GLN A 223 -3.97 20.49 13.01
C GLN A 223 -3.12 19.23 12.81
N LYS A 224 -2.04 19.11 13.59
CA LYS A 224 -1.15 17.95 13.55
C LYS A 224 -1.82 16.74 14.22
N GLY A 225 -1.76 15.59 13.56
CA GLY A 225 -2.18 14.31 14.17
C GLY A 225 -1.34 13.96 15.40
N LYS A 226 -1.98 13.35 16.40
CA LYS A 226 -1.35 13.00 17.69
C LYS A 226 -0.66 11.63 17.68
N VAL A 227 -0.93 10.80 16.68
CA VAL A 227 -0.33 9.46 16.51
C VAL A 227 0.91 9.53 15.63
N ILE A 228 1.99 8.90 16.07
CA ILE A 228 3.20 8.68 15.26
C ILE A 228 3.09 7.30 14.62
N TYR A 229 3.24 7.23 13.31
CA TYR A 229 3.31 5.97 12.55
C TYR A 229 4.75 5.76 12.11
N ALA A 230 5.29 4.57 12.32
CA ALA A 230 6.62 4.20 11.81
C ALA A 230 6.50 3.29 10.59
N ASP A 231 7.61 3.12 9.88
CA ASP A 231 7.70 2.16 8.79
C ASP A 231 7.48 0.75 9.32
N ALA A 232 6.67 -0.05 8.63
CA ALA A 232 6.52 -1.45 8.97
C ALA A 232 7.67 -2.24 8.34
N ILE A 233 8.41 -3.02 9.14
CA ILE A 233 9.62 -3.70 8.70
C ILE A 233 9.43 -5.21 8.70
N ALA A 234 10.05 -5.89 7.74
CA ALA A 234 10.06 -7.35 7.70
C ALA A 234 11.03 -7.91 8.76
N THR A 235 10.53 -8.72 9.69
CA THR A 235 11.35 -9.48 10.67
C THR A 235 11.80 -10.81 10.11
N LYS A 236 10.96 -11.45 9.29
CA LYS A 236 11.27 -12.69 8.59
C LYS A 236 10.63 -12.67 7.22
N PHE A 237 11.39 -12.91 6.16
CA PHE A 237 10.83 -12.88 4.81
C PHE A 237 11.60 -13.77 3.84
N LYS A 238 10.95 -14.03 2.70
CA LYS A 238 11.56 -14.64 1.52
C LYS A 238 11.13 -13.86 0.30
N PHE A 239 12.03 -13.68 -0.65
CA PHE A 239 11.67 -13.11 -1.94
C PHE A 239 11.08 -14.17 -2.88
N ALA A 240 10.12 -13.74 -3.69
CA ALA A 240 9.54 -14.50 -4.77
C ALA A 240 9.63 -13.70 -6.07
N VAL A 241 9.78 -14.40 -7.19
CA VAL A 241 9.67 -13.79 -8.52
C VAL A 241 8.29 -14.09 -9.05
N ASP A 242 7.63 -13.06 -9.54
CA ASP A 242 6.34 -13.16 -10.20
C ASP A 242 6.41 -12.45 -11.56
N ILE A 243 5.43 -12.70 -12.43
CA ILE A 243 5.42 -12.20 -13.81
C ILE A 243 4.15 -11.38 -14.04
N MET A 244 4.26 -10.30 -14.79
CA MET A 244 3.11 -9.58 -15.31
C MET A 244 3.18 -9.45 -16.82
N ASN A 245 2.06 -9.68 -17.50
CA ASN A 245 1.94 -9.50 -18.94
C ASN A 245 0.96 -8.33 -19.16
N PRO A 246 1.43 -7.09 -19.36
CA PRO A 246 0.55 -6.01 -19.76
C PRO A 246 0.14 -6.23 -21.22
N HIS A 247 -1.14 -6.53 -21.45
CA HIS A 247 -1.68 -6.77 -22.79
C HIS A 247 -1.93 -5.47 -23.60
N PHE A 248 -1.83 -4.28 -22.97
CA PHE A 248 -2.21 -2.98 -23.58
C PHE A 248 -1.25 -1.83 -23.23
N THR A 249 0.05 -2.09 -23.21
CA THR A 249 1.07 -1.10 -22.79
C THR A 249 1.03 0.19 -23.62
N GLU A 250 0.96 0.07 -24.95
CA GLU A 250 0.91 1.22 -25.88
C GLU A 250 -0.38 2.05 -25.71
N TYR A 251 -1.51 1.39 -25.46
CA TYR A 251 -2.77 2.08 -25.16
C TYR A 251 -2.64 2.90 -23.86
N TYR A 252 -2.12 2.34 -22.77
CA TYR A 252 -1.99 3.07 -21.50
C TYR A 252 -0.91 4.16 -21.51
N GLN A 253 0.13 4.03 -22.35
CA GLN A 253 1.20 5.02 -22.50
C GLN A 253 0.85 6.17 -23.46
N SER A 254 -0.14 6.00 -24.34
CA SER A 254 -0.59 7.07 -25.24
C SER A 254 -1.26 8.23 -24.51
N SER A 255 -1.02 9.45 -24.99
CA SER A 255 -1.66 10.67 -24.46
C SER A 255 -3.16 10.72 -24.76
N GLN A 256 -3.94 11.49 -23.98
CA GLN A 256 -5.39 11.63 -24.21
C GLN A 256 -5.71 12.14 -25.63
N ASN A 257 -4.88 13.00 -26.21
CA ASN A 257 -5.06 13.51 -27.57
C ASN A 257 -4.80 12.43 -28.63
N GLN A 258 -3.77 11.60 -28.43
CA GLN A 258 -3.47 10.46 -29.28
C GLN A 258 -4.62 9.42 -29.32
N ARG A 259 -5.23 9.13 -28.16
CA ARG A 259 -6.41 8.26 -28.08
C ARG A 259 -7.65 8.84 -28.75
N LYS A 260 -7.85 10.17 -28.65
CA LYS A 260 -8.99 10.87 -29.29
C LYS A 260 -8.83 10.97 -30.81
N ASN A 261 -7.61 11.21 -31.29
CA ASN A 261 -7.34 11.41 -32.72
C ASN A 261 -7.10 10.08 -33.47
N LYS A 262 -7.02 8.95 -32.77
CA LYS A 262 -6.72 7.62 -33.36
C LYS A 262 -5.42 7.59 -34.19
N GLU A 263 -4.44 8.44 -33.90
CA GLU A 263 -3.12 8.46 -34.55
C GLU A 263 -2.16 7.36 -34.02
N GLY A 264 -2.21 6.14 -34.58
CA GLY A 264 -1.49 4.95 -34.08
C GLY A 264 -2.35 3.68 -33.99
N ILE A 265 -1.75 2.56 -33.57
CA ILE A 265 -2.46 1.28 -33.39
C ILE A 265 -3.21 1.30 -32.05
N TYR A 266 -4.47 1.75 -32.06
CA TYR A 266 -5.38 1.75 -30.89
C TYR A 266 -6.43 0.66 -30.96
N LEU A 267 -6.08 -0.47 -31.55
CA LEU A 267 -6.97 -1.62 -31.50
C LEU A 267 -6.83 -2.24 -30.11
N ILE A 268 -7.86 -2.10 -29.28
CA ILE A 268 -8.05 -2.96 -28.10
C ILE A 268 -8.44 -4.34 -28.65
N ALA A 269 -7.49 -5.00 -29.27
CA ALA A 269 -7.60 -6.35 -29.82
C ALA A 269 -6.49 -7.19 -29.19
N ASP A 270 -6.73 -8.49 -29.06
CA ASP A 270 -5.79 -9.44 -28.46
C ASP A 270 -4.67 -9.83 -29.45
N ILE A 271 -4.13 -8.81 -30.13
CA ILE A 271 -3.13 -8.91 -31.20
C ILE A 271 -1.72 -8.53 -30.72
N HIS A 272 -1.61 -7.99 -29.51
CA HIS A 272 -0.33 -7.61 -28.92
C HIS A 272 0.36 -8.84 -28.32
N ASN A 273 1.64 -9.01 -28.63
CA ASN A 273 2.45 -10.04 -27.99
C ASN A 273 2.54 -9.74 -26.49
N PRO A 274 2.23 -10.72 -25.60
CA PRO A 274 2.40 -10.52 -24.17
C PRO A 274 3.89 -10.43 -23.86
N THR A 275 4.36 -9.25 -23.44
CA THR A 275 5.73 -9.08 -22.95
C THR A 275 5.77 -9.41 -21.45
N PRO A 276 6.34 -10.54 -21.02
CA PRO A 276 6.41 -10.90 -19.61
C PRO A 276 7.42 -10.02 -18.88
N ILE A 277 6.93 -9.23 -17.93
CA ILE A 277 7.76 -8.38 -17.07
C ILE A 277 7.89 -9.06 -15.71
N PRO A 278 9.03 -9.68 -15.41
CA PRO A 278 9.28 -10.28 -14.10
C PRO A 278 9.48 -9.18 -13.06
N PHE A 279 9.00 -9.40 -11.84
CA PHE A 279 9.18 -8.47 -10.73
C PHE A 279 9.38 -9.23 -9.41
N LEU A 280 10.02 -8.55 -8.46
CA LEU A 280 10.26 -9.11 -7.13
C LEU A 280 9.05 -8.83 -6.21
N ALA A 281 8.63 -9.84 -5.47
CA ALA A 281 7.64 -9.75 -4.41
C ALA A 281 8.19 -10.35 -3.12
N VAL A 282 7.60 -9.98 -1.99
CA VAL A 282 7.79 -10.70 -0.73
C VAL A 282 6.78 -11.85 -0.72
N GLU A 283 7.27 -13.06 -0.42
CA GLU A 283 6.45 -14.27 -0.41
C GLU A 283 5.41 -14.25 0.72
N LYS A 284 4.34 -15.03 0.56
CA LYS A 284 3.43 -15.31 1.67
C LYS A 284 4.16 -15.93 2.87
N ASP A 285 3.52 -15.90 4.03
CA ASP A 285 4.03 -16.40 5.30
C ASP A 285 5.29 -15.65 5.80
N SER A 286 5.52 -14.43 5.29
CA SER A 286 6.54 -13.50 5.76
C SER A 286 6.01 -12.65 6.91
N LYS A 287 6.83 -12.40 7.92
CA LYS A 287 6.47 -11.64 9.12
C LYS A 287 6.89 -10.18 9.01
N PHE A 288 5.95 -9.30 9.29
CA PHE A 288 6.16 -7.86 9.38
C PHE A 288 5.72 -7.36 10.74
N VAL A 289 6.45 -6.35 11.20
CA VAL A 289 6.12 -5.63 12.41
C VAL A 289 5.66 -4.23 12.04
N PHE A 290 4.43 -3.92 12.44
CA PHE A 290 3.82 -2.60 12.30
C PHE A 290 3.93 -1.87 13.63
N VAL A 291 4.37 -0.61 13.57
CA VAL A 291 4.68 0.16 14.78
C VAL A 291 4.01 1.52 14.74
N TYR A 292 3.38 1.88 15.85
CA TYR A 292 2.75 3.18 16.04
C TYR A 292 2.87 3.63 17.50
N LYS A 293 2.79 4.93 17.75
CA LYS A 293 2.80 5.49 19.11
C LYS A 293 1.60 6.41 19.30
N PRO A 294 0.58 5.98 20.06
CA PRO A 294 -0.52 6.84 20.44
C PRO A 294 -0.07 7.85 21.51
N PRO A 295 -0.77 8.99 21.68
CA PRO A 295 -0.54 9.87 22.82
C PRO A 295 -0.92 9.16 24.14
N LYS A 296 -0.37 9.61 25.28
CA LYS A 296 -0.60 8.96 26.59
C LYS A 296 -2.09 8.86 26.96
N ASP A 297 -2.84 9.93 26.70
CA ASP A 297 -4.26 10.07 27.02
C ASP A 297 -5.18 9.69 25.86
N PHE A 298 -4.69 8.84 24.94
CA PHE A 298 -5.50 8.41 23.80
C PHE A 298 -6.70 7.59 24.27
N ARG A 299 -7.91 8.13 24.08
CA ARG A 299 -9.16 7.53 24.57
C ARG A 299 -9.39 6.11 24.07
N ASN A 300 -8.91 5.79 22.86
CA ASN A 300 -9.21 4.53 22.17
C ASN A 300 -7.95 3.78 21.73
N LYS A 301 -7.13 3.32 22.69
CA LYS A 301 -5.87 2.59 22.41
C LYS A 301 -6.05 1.35 21.51
N HIS A 302 -7.18 0.65 21.62
CA HIS A 302 -7.49 -0.53 20.82
C HIS A 302 -7.88 -0.19 19.36
N LEU A 303 -8.42 1.00 19.12
CA LEU A 303 -8.91 1.40 17.81
C LEU A 303 -7.83 1.32 16.72
N LEU A 304 -6.62 1.80 17.00
CA LEU A 304 -5.51 1.74 16.04
C LEU A 304 -5.15 0.30 15.66
N LYS A 305 -5.10 -0.59 16.66
CA LYS A 305 -4.82 -2.02 16.45
C LYS A 305 -5.88 -2.65 15.57
N ASP A 306 -7.14 -2.34 15.82
CA ASP A 306 -8.27 -2.93 15.12
C ASP A 306 -8.41 -2.37 13.69
N LEU A 307 -8.24 -1.06 13.51
CA LEU A 307 -8.18 -0.44 12.19
C LEU A 307 -7.04 -1.03 11.35
N LEU A 308 -5.87 -1.22 11.94
CA LEU A 308 -4.72 -1.80 11.24
C LEU A 308 -4.97 -3.26 10.85
N LYS A 309 -5.43 -4.10 11.79
CA LYS A 309 -5.73 -5.51 11.53
C LYS A 309 -6.79 -5.67 10.45
N ASN A 310 -7.92 -5.01 10.60
CA ASN A 310 -9.03 -5.12 9.64
C ASN A 310 -8.65 -4.51 8.28
N GLY A 311 -7.93 -3.38 8.28
CA GLY A 311 -7.47 -2.76 7.05
C GLY A 311 -6.56 -3.68 6.24
N LEU A 312 -5.59 -4.32 6.89
CA LEU A 312 -4.68 -5.24 6.23
C LEU A 312 -5.33 -6.56 5.79
N LEU A 313 -6.33 -7.04 6.55
CA LEU A 313 -7.09 -8.25 6.24
C LEU A 313 -8.04 -8.05 5.05
N LEU A 314 -8.67 -6.89 4.94
CA LEU A 314 -9.78 -6.67 3.99
C LEU A 314 -9.37 -5.86 2.76
N PHE A 315 -8.48 -4.88 2.92
CA PHE A 315 -8.09 -4.00 1.82
C PHE A 315 -6.67 -4.25 1.32
N GLY A 316 -5.83 -4.85 2.15
CA GLY A 316 -4.41 -5.06 1.89
C GLY A 316 -3.62 -3.76 1.73
N ILE A 317 -2.31 -3.88 1.54
CA ILE A 317 -1.37 -2.76 1.40
C ILE A 317 -0.37 -3.00 0.27
N GLY A 318 0.15 -1.92 -0.31
CA GLY A 318 1.06 -1.98 -1.45
C GLY A 318 0.34 -2.02 -2.80
N SER A 319 1.04 -2.54 -3.80
CA SER A 319 0.62 -2.55 -5.20
C SER A 319 -0.17 -3.81 -5.55
N LYS A 320 -0.94 -3.76 -6.64
CA LYS A 320 -1.71 -4.91 -7.17
C LYS A 320 -2.72 -5.55 -6.19
N ARG A 321 -3.24 -4.79 -5.22
CA ARG A 321 -4.26 -5.26 -4.26
C ARG A 321 -5.49 -5.88 -4.93
N ARG A 322 -6.01 -5.24 -5.99
CA ARG A 322 -7.13 -5.77 -6.81
C ARG A 322 -6.85 -7.13 -7.49
N LYS A 323 -5.58 -7.55 -7.54
CA LYS A 323 -5.13 -8.84 -8.07
C LYS A 323 -4.74 -9.82 -6.95
N GLY A 324 -5.06 -9.50 -5.70
CA GLY A 324 -4.87 -10.39 -4.54
C GLY A 324 -3.55 -10.19 -3.77
N TYR A 325 -2.77 -9.14 -4.04
CA TYR A 325 -1.49 -8.91 -3.36
C TYR A 325 -1.63 -8.06 -2.09
N GLY A 326 -0.77 -8.32 -1.11
CA GLY A 326 -0.54 -7.44 0.05
C GLY A 326 -1.53 -7.59 1.19
N TYR A 327 -2.18 -8.75 1.33
CA TYR A 327 -3.09 -9.06 2.43
C TYR A 327 -2.32 -9.69 3.59
N PHE A 328 -2.74 -9.40 4.82
CA PHE A 328 -2.13 -9.95 6.03
C PHE A 328 -3.15 -10.66 6.92
N LYS A 329 -2.64 -11.61 7.71
CA LYS A 329 -3.36 -12.35 8.74
C LYS A 329 -2.63 -12.21 10.09
N PRO A 330 -3.34 -12.37 11.22
CA PRO A 330 -2.70 -12.54 12.52
C PRO A 330 -1.75 -13.76 12.52
N LEU A 331 -0.72 -13.72 13.35
CA LEU A 331 0.12 -14.91 13.60
C LEU A 331 -0.77 -16.05 14.12
N GLN A 332 -0.67 -17.22 13.51
CA GLN A 332 -1.26 -18.43 14.09
C GLN A 332 -0.47 -18.75 15.37
N LEU A 333 -1.16 -18.86 16.51
CA LEU A 333 -0.60 -19.50 17.70
C LEU A 333 -0.40 -20.97 17.32
N GLY A 334 0.85 -21.39 17.21
CA GLY A 334 1.23 -22.77 16.95
C GLY A 334 0.93 -23.69 18.12
#